data_AF-A0A0G0PMB0-F1
#
_entry.id   AF-A0A0G0PMB0-F1
#
_cell.length_a   1.000
_cell.length_b   1.000
_cell.length_c   1.000
_cell.angle_alpha   90.00
_cell.angle_beta   90.00
_cell.angle_gamma   90.00
#
_symmetry.space_group_name_H-M   'P 1'
#
loop_
_entity.id
_entity.type
_entity.pdbx_description
1 polymer ?
#
loop_
_entity_poly.entity_id
_entity_poly.type
_entity_poly.pdbx_seq_one_letter_code
_entity_poly.pdbx_strand_id
1 'polypeptide(L)'
;MVNQSRVDPHLVVAIAQKESGLGRAGYKDCFNAWGWAQTKKYTRCFDSWEDGIKKFISEFSQNYIKKGLLTPEEIMAKYNPISPNGAWAVGVARYLNDLEEFSS
;
A
#
# COMPACT_ATOMS: atom_id res chain seq x y z
N MET A 1 -12.33 18.98 11.77
CA MET A 1 -12.74 18.21 10.59
C MET A 1 -11.49 17.60 9.99
N VAL A 2 -11.25 16.30 10.19
CA VAL A 2 -10.08 15.62 9.63
C VAL A 2 -10.33 15.40 8.13
N ASN A 3 -9.36 15.79 7.32
CA ASN A 3 -9.44 15.83 5.87
C ASN A 3 -9.44 14.41 5.28
N GLN A 4 -10.60 13.73 5.24
CA GLN A 4 -10.79 12.35 4.75
C GLN A 4 -10.50 12.15 3.24
N SER A 5 -9.86 13.12 2.57
CA SER A 5 -9.52 13.06 1.15
C SER A 5 -8.02 12.85 0.88
N ARG A 6 -7.14 13.04 1.88
CA ARG A 6 -5.70 12.88 1.71
C ARG A 6 -5.28 11.48 2.14
N VAL A 7 -4.58 10.78 1.24
CA VAL A 7 -3.89 9.53 1.59
C VAL A 7 -2.69 9.90 2.45
N ASP A 8 -2.55 9.27 3.61
CA ASP A 8 -1.35 9.42 4.42
C ASP A 8 -0.12 8.87 3.67
N PRO A 9 0.92 9.70 3.45
CA PRO A 9 2.13 9.23 2.79
C PRO A 9 2.85 8.11 3.57
N HIS A 10 2.79 8.08 4.90
CA HIS A 10 3.45 7.02 5.68
C HIS A 10 2.78 5.67 5.43
N LEU A 11 1.45 5.62 5.40
CA LEU A 11 0.69 4.42 5.02
C LEU A 11 1.08 3.90 3.61
N VAL A 12 1.28 4.79 2.64
CA VAL A 12 1.72 4.41 1.27
C VAL A 12 3.09 3.72 1.30
N VAL A 13 4.02 4.26 2.09
CA VAL A 13 5.37 3.69 2.26
C VAL A 13 5.33 2.38 3.04
N ALA A 14 4.54 2.30 4.12
CA ALA A 14 4.38 1.09 4.93
C ALA A 14 3.83 -0.08 4.11
N ILE A 15 2.86 0.17 3.23
CA ILE A 15 2.34 -0.86 2.31
C ILE A 15 3.42 -1.30 1.31
N ALA A 16 4.18 -0.37 0.70
CA ALA A 16 5.28 -0.72 -0.20
C ALA A 16 6.36 -1.56 0.50
N GLN A 17 6.68 -1.23 1.75
CA GLN A 17 7.62 -1.96 2.58
C GLN A 17 7.10 -3.38 2.86
N LYS A 18 5.82 -3.52 3.20
CA LYS A 18 5.17 -4.82 3.45
C LYS A 18 5.13 -5.72 2.21
N GLU A 19 4.87 -5.15 1.04
CA GLU A 19 4.60 -5.89 -0.20
C GLU A 19 5.89 -6.33 -0.90
N SER A 20 6.90 -5.47 -0.93
CA SER A 20 8.10 -5.74 -1.73
C SER A 20 9.41 -5.24 -1.12
N GLY A 21 9.37 -4.70 0.11
CA GLY A 21 10.52 -4.01 0.69
C GLY A 21 10.92 -2.81 -0.16
N LEU A 22 9.97 -1.93 -0.45
CA LEU A 22 10.15 -0.70 -1.24
C LEU A 22 10.58 -0.98 -2.69
N GLY A 23 10.02 -2.04 -3.29
CA GLY A 23 10.30 -2.43 -4.67
C GLY A 23 11.49 -3.36 -4.84
N ARG A 24 12.26 -3.64 -3.79
CA ARG A 24 13.47 -4.48 -3.85
C ARG A 24 13.17 -5.92 -4.28
N ALA A 25 12.05 -6.49 -3.85
CA ALA A 25 11.63 -7.83 -4.22
C ALA A 25 10.81 -7.89 -5.54
N GLY A 26 10.61 -6.74 -6.20
CA GLY A 26 9.85 -6.65 -7.45
C GLY A 26 10.63 -7.10 -8.68
N TYR A 27 9.92 -7.20 -9.81
CA TYR A 27 10.55 -7.43 -11.10
C TYR A 27 11.32 -6.18 -11.56
N LYS A 28 12.45 -6.40 -12.24
CA LYS A 28 13.23 -5.34 -12.85
C LYS A 28 12.35 -4.54 -13.82
N ASP A 29 12.48 -3.21 -13.81
CA ASP A 29 11.77 -2.27 -14.69
C ASP A 29 10.24 -2.35 -14.61
N CYS A 30 9.69 -2.84 -13.48
CA CYS A 30 8.24 -2.97 -13.30
C CYS A 30 7.61 -1.87 -12.42
N PHE A 31 8.41 -1.17 -11.62
CA PHE A 31 8.04 0.02 -10.82
C PHE A 31 6.77 -0.10 -9.96
N ASN A 32 6.40 -1.32 -9.56
CA ASN A 32 5.22 -1.62 -8.74
C ASN A 32 5.65 -2.14 -7.36
N ALA A 33 5.81 -1.23 -6.39
CA ALA A 33 6.24 -1.60 -5.03
C ALA A 33 5.10 -2.17 -4.16
N TRP A 34 3.84 -1.99 -4.55
CA TRP A 34 2.68 -2.33 -3.74
C TRP A 34 2.01 -3.65 -4.17
N GLY A 35 2.51 -4.31 -5.22
CA GLY A 35 1.80 -5.46 -5.78
C GLY A 35 0.39 -5.08 -6.27
N TRP A 36 0.22 -3.83 -6.70
CA TRP A 36 -1.10 -3.28 -6.99
C TRP A 36 -1.66 -3.80 -8.32
N ALA A 37 -2.94 -4.21 -8.30
CA ALA A 37 -3.67 -4.72 -9.46
C ALA A 37 -2.94 -5.86 -10.22
N GLN A 38 -2.26 -6.73 -9.48
CA GLN A 38 -1.64 -7.95 -10.01
C GLN A 38 -2.46 -9.20 -9.64
N THR A 39 -2.34 -10.26 -10.44
CA THR A 39 -2.93 -11.57 -10.20
C THR A 39 -1.89 -12.65 -10.49
N LYS A 40 -2.20 -13.92 -10.17
CA LYS A 40 -1.31 -15.05 -10.53
C LYS A 40 -1.03 -15.17 -12.03
N LYS A 41 -1.86 -14.57 -12.90
CA LYS A 41 -1.74 -14.64 -14.37
C LYS A 41 -1.24 -13.33 -15.00
N TYR A 42 -1.15 -12.26 -14.21
CA TYR A 42 -0.89 -10.92 -14.74
C TYR A 42 -0.14 -10.07 -13.72
N THR A 43 1.02 -9.57 -14.12
CA THR A 43 1.79 -8.60 -13.35
C THR A 43 1.55 -7.22 -13.96
N ARG A 44 1.02 -6.29 -13.16
CA ARG A 44 0.96 -4.88 -13.56
C ARG A 44 2.33 -4.26 -13.35
N CYS A 45 2.92 -3.78 -14.43
CA CYS A 45 4.08 -2.89 -14.39
C CYS A 45 3.65 -1.47 -14.75
N PHE A 46 4.33 -0.48 -14.19
CA PHE A 46 4.16 0.93 -14.52
C PHE A 46 5.29 1.39 -15.43
N ASP A 47 5.17 2.58 -16.02
CA ASP A 47 6.21 3.11 -16.92
C ASP A 47 7.40 3.70 -16.15
N SER A 48 7.16 4.20 -14.93
CA SER A 48 8.17 4.73 -14.03
C SER A 48 7.71 4.68 -12.57
N TRP A 49 8.61 4.98 -11.63
CA TRP A 49 8.24 5.12 -10.22
C TRP A 49 7.20 6.22 -10.00
N GLU A 50 7.34 7.36 -10.68
CA GLU A 50 6.40 8.47 -10.58
C GLU A 50 5.01 8.08 -11.10
N ASP A 51 4.92 7.33 -12.19
CA ASP A 51 3.64 6.81 -12.68
C ASP A 51 3.03 5.82 -11.69
N GLY A 52 3.83 4.87 -11.19
CA GLY A 52 3.39 3.89 -10.19
C GLY A 52 2.85 4.53 -8.91
N ILE A 53 3.56 5.53 -8.36
CA ILE A 53 3.13 6.29 -7.18
C ILE A 53 1.80 7.00 -7.46
N LYS A 54 1.69 7.73 -8.57
CA LYS A 54 0.48 8.48 -8.92
C LYS A 54 -0.73 7.56 -9.10
N LYS A 55 -0.56 6.45 -9.83
CA LYS A 55 -1.62 5.46 -10.06
C LYS A 55 -2.03 4.77 -8.77
N PHE A 56 -1.06 4.31 -7.98
CA PHE A 56 -1.34 3.68 -6.69
C PHE A 56 -2.11 4.61 -5.77
N ILE A 57 -1.62 5.83 -5.51
CA ILE A 57 -2.27 6.78 -4.58
C ILE A 57 -3.69 7.13 -5.05
N SER A 58 -3.86 7.43 -6.35
CA SER A 58 -5.17 7.78 -6.89
C SER A 58 -6.17 6.65 -6.75
N GLU A 59 -5.81 5.44 -7.19
CA GLU A 59 -6.70 4.28 -7.14
C GLU A 59 -6.92 3.80 -5.70
N PHE A 60 -5.90 3.85 -4.84
CA PHE A 60 -5.99 3.51 -3.41
C PHE A 60 -6.92 4.47 -2.67
N SER A 61 -6.80 5.78 -2.89
CA SER A 61 -7.72 6.78 -2.33
C SER A 61 -9.17 6.47 -2.69
N GLN A 62 -9.46 6.21 -3.96
CA GLN A 62 -10.82 5.93 -4.43
C GLN A 62 -11.38 4.61 -3.90
N ASN A 63 -10.53 3.60 -3.77
CA ASN A 63 -10.96 2.24 -3.43
C ASN A 63 -10.99 1.95 -1.94
N TYR A 64 -10.27 2.73 -1.12
CA TYR A 64 -10.08 2.45 0.31
C TYR A 64 -10.43 3.69 1.14
N ILE A 65 -9.63 4.76 1.04
CA ILE A 65 -9.75 5.92 1.92
C ILE A 65 -11.10 6.61 1.79
N LYS A 66 -11.56 6.90 0.56
CA LYS A 66 -12.87 7.52 0.30
C LYS A 66 -14.05 6.61 0.67
N LYS A 67 -13.80 5.33 0.95
CA LYS A 67 -14.79 4.37 1.42
C LYS A 67 -14.76 4.18 2.93
N GLY A 68 -13.91 4.93 3.64
CA GLY A 68 -13.77 4.85 5.09
C GLY A 68 -12.92 3.69 5.59
N LEU A 69 -12.13 3.03 4.72
CA LEU A 69 -11.16 2.02 5.14
C LEU A 69 -9.86 2.75 5.51
N LEU A 70 -9.62 2.93 6.80
CA LEU A 70 -8.58 3.79 7.35
C LEU A 70 -7.54 3.01 8.17
N THR A 71 -7.89 1.86 8.74
CA THR A 71 -6.92 1.04 9.49
C THR A 71 -6.27 -0.03 8.60
N PRO A 72 -5.06 -0.52 8.95
CA PRO A 72 -4.45 -1.66 8.27
C PRO A 72 -5.36 -2.89 8.16
N GLU A 73 -6.16 -3.17 9.19
CA GLU A 73 -7.13 -4.29 9.21
C GLU A 73 -8.27 -4.08 8.21
N GLU A 74 -8.85 -2.88 8.18
CA GLU A 74 -9.93 -2.50 7.24
C GLU A 74 -9.43 -2.55 5.79
N ILE A 75 -8.20 -2.06 5.56
CA ILE A 75 -7.55 -2.12 4.25
C ILE A 75 -7.28 -3.58 3.88
N MET A 76 -6.71 -4.37 4.78
CA MET A 76 -6.39 -5.79 4.54
C MET A 76 -7.62 -6.60 4.14
N ALA A 77 -8.77 -6.35 4.77
CA ALA A 77 -10.02 -7.06 4.49
C ALA A 77 -10.41 -6.99 3.00
N LYS A 78 -9.95 -5.97 2.28
CA LYS A 78 -10.13 -5.84 0.82
C LYS A 78 -8.85 -6.07 0.02
N TYR A 79 -7.69 -5.63 0.51
CA TYR A 79 -6.40 -5.70 -0.19
C TYR A 79 -5.84 -7.12 -0.21
N ASN A 80 -5.93 -7.82 0.92
CA ASN A 80 -5.39 -9.17 1.11
C ASN A 80 -6.27 -9.98 2.08
N PRO A 81 -7.50 -10.35 1.68
CA PRO A 81 -8.48 -10.98 2.57
C PRO A 81 -8.07 -12.37 3.07
N ILE A 82 -7.15 -13.04 2.36
CA ILE A 82 -6.66 -14.39 2.71
C ILE A 82 -5.38 -14.35 3.54
N SER A 83 -5.01 -13.18 4.10
CA SER A 83 -3.81 -13.03 4.92
C SER A 83 -3.89 -13.93 6.16
N PRO A 84 -2.96 -14.89 6.34
CA PRO A 84 -2.98 -15.80 7.48
C PRO A 84 -2.90 -15.02 8.79
N ASN A 85 -3.88 -15.21 9.67
CA ASN A 85 -3.95 -14.58 11.00
C ASN A 85 -3.78 -13.05 10.97
N GLY A 86 -4.16 -12.38 9.89
CA GLY A 86 -4.03 -10.93 9.75
C GLY A 86 -2.58 -10.42 9.62
N ALA A 87 -1.62 -11.29 9.29
CA ALA A 87 -0.20 -10.96 9.26
C ALA A 87 0.15 -9.78 8.34
N TRP A 88 -0.65 -9.52 7.31
CA TRP A 88 -0.47 -8.36 6.45
C TRP A 88 -0.72 -7.05 7.19
N ALA A 89 -1.85 -6.93 7.90
CA ALA A 89 -2.19 -5.73 8.68
C ALA A 89 -1.15 -5.48 9.78
N VAL A 90 -0.74 -6.54 10.49
CA VAL A 90 0.32 -6.46 11.53
C VAL A 90 1.62 -5.89 10.95
N GLY A 91 2.04 -6.36 9.77
CA GLY A 91 3.27 -5.86 9.15
C GLY A 91 3.15 -4.41 8.66
N VAL A 92 2.00 -4.01 8.11
CA VAL A 92 1.75 -2.61 7.73
C VAL A 92 1.73 -1.71 8.95
N ALA A 93 1.03 -2.09 10.01
CA ALA A 93 0.95 -1.34 11.26
C ALA A 93 2.35 -1.14 11.88
N ARG A 94 3.18 -2.20 11.89
CA ARG A 94 4.58 -2.08 12.35
C ARG A 94 5.35 -1.01 11.58
N TYR A 95 5.35 -1.08 10.24
CA TYR A 95 6.09 -0.11 9.43
C TYR A 95 5.52 1.31 9.51
N LEU A 96 4.20 1.44 9.68
CA LEU A 96 3.56 2.74 9.87
C LEU A 96 4.02 3.37 11.19
N ASN A 97 3.99 2.61 12.29
CA ASN A 97 4.47 3.08 13.59
C ASN A 97 5.96 3.47 13.53
N ASP A 98 6.81 2.64 12.91
CA ASP A 98 8.24 2.93 12.75
C ASP A 98 8.48 4.27 12.01
N LEU A 99 7.63 4.61 11.02
CA LEU A 99 7.72 5.86 10.26
C LEU A 99 7.21 7.07 11.06
N GLU A 100 6.12 6.90 11.79
CA GLU A 100 5.52 7.96 12.61
C GLU A 100 6.44 8.35 13.77
N GLU A 101 7.06 7.37 14.44
CA GLU A 101 8.05 7.59 15.51
C GLU A 101 9.30 8.34 15.02
N PHE A 102 9.74 8.11 13.78
CA PHE A 102 10.88 8.84 13.20
C PHE A 102 10.52 10.29 12.84
N SER A 103 9.24 10.58 12.61
CA SER A 103 8.75 11.89 12.18
C SER A 103 8.39 12.85 13.32
N SER A 104 8.38 12.35 14.56
CA SER A 104 8.09 13.09 15.80
C SER A 104 9.33 13.62 16.50
#